data_AF-A0A8T3YNJ3-F1
#
_entry.id   AF-A0A8T3YNJ3-F1
#
_cell.length_a   1.000
_cell.length_b   1.000
_cell.length_c   1.000
_cell.angle_alpha   90.00
_cell.angle_beta   90.00
_cell.angle_gamma   90.00
#
_symmetry.space_group_name_H-M   'P 1'
#
loop_
_entity.id
_entity.type
_entity.pdbx_description
1 polymer ?
#
loop_
_entity_poly.entity_id
_entity_poly.type
_entity_poly.pdbx_seq_one_letter_code
_entity_poly.pdbx_strand_id
1 'polypeptide(L)'
;MMEVGRVCTKVAGRDAGARCVIVDVIDAHYVLVDGATRRRKCNMIHLEPSQEMLDLKKGASHEIVVEAFEKRGWPVMSTKPHETPKRPVHVRKAKPKAEKPAKAAPTEVEKSKAEPNEMTK
;
A
#
# COMPACT_ATOMS: atom_id res chain seq x y z
N MET A 1 -10.26 11.39 -20.99
CA MET A 1 -10.80 11.17 -19.63
C MET A 1 -10.26 9.86 -19.11
N MET A 2 -9.79 9.79 -17.87
CA MET A 2 -9.31 8.54 -17.28
C MET A 2 -10.49 7.85 -16.59
N GLU A 3 -10.94 6.76 -17.19
CA GLU A 3 -12.09 5.98 -16.74
C GLU A 3 -11.65 4.54 -16.46
N VAL A 4 -12.42 3.85 -15.63
CA VAL A 4 -12.21 2.43 -15.36
C VAL A 4 -12.26 1.65 -16.67
N GLY A 5 -11.32 0.74 -16.88
CA GLY A 5 -11.24 -0.06 -18.09
C GLY A 5 -10.43 0.57 -19.22
N ARG A 6 -10.04 1.84 -19.12
CA ARG A 6 -9.22 2.47 -20.15
C ARG A 6 -7.78 1.93 -20.13
N VAL A 7 -7.27 1.60 -21.31
CA VAL A 7 -5.89 1.11 -21.49
C VAL A 7 -4.95 2.29 -21.52
N CYS A 8 -3.85 2.17 -20.81
CA CYS A 8 -2.81 3.19 -20.72
C CYS A 8 -1.44 2.55 -20.93
N THR A 9 -0.50 3.32 -21.46
CA THR A 9 0.93 2.96 -21.44
C THR A 9 1.59 3.76 -20.34
N LYS A 10 2.41 3.10 -19.52
CA LYS A 10 3.17 3.79 -18.48
C LYS A 10 4.40 4.45 -19.10
N VAL A 11 4.52 5.77 -18.97
CA VAL A 11 5.61 6.54 -19.59
C VAL A 11 6.88 6.48 -18.73
N ALA A 12 6.74 6.47 -17.40
CA ALA A 12 7.87 6.60 -16.48
C ALA A 12 7.84 5.57 -15.34
N GLY A 13 9.05 5.19 -14.87
CA GLY A 13 9.28 4.34 -13.71
C GLY A 13 9.74 2.91 -14.04
N ARG A 14 9.64 2.01 -13.06
CA ARG A 14 10.13 0.62 -13.18
C ARG A 14 9.43 -0.20 -14.26
N ASP A 15 8.16 0.11 -14.52
CA ASP A 15 7.32 -0.58 -15.50
C ASP A 15 7.08 0.30 -16.74
N ALA A 16 8.01 1.22 -17.06
CA ALA A 16 7.90 2.08 -18.24
C ALA A 16 7.82 1.25 -19.53
N GLY A 17 6.97 1.67 -20.47
CA GLY A 17 6.69 0.97 -21.72
C GLY A 17 5.69 -0.18 -21.60
N ALA A 18 5.28 -0.56 -20.38
CA ALA A 18 4.28 -1.61 -20.17
C ALA A 18 2.85 -1.08 -20.39
N ARG A 19 2.02 -1.90 -21.04
CA ARG A 19 0.57 -1.65 -21.18
C ARG A 19 -0.14 -2.01 -19.90
N CYS A 20 -1.10 -1.19 -19.51
CA CYS A 20 -1.79 -1.34 -18.25
C CYS A 20 -3.23 -0.86 -18.37
N VAL A 21 -4.10 -1.31 -17.47
CA VAL A 21 -5.51 -0.92 -17.45
C VAL A 21 -5.83 -0.30 -16.10
N ILE A 22 -6.67 0.74 -16.13
CA ILE A 22 -7.18 1.39 -14.93
C ILE A 22 -8.28 0.50 -14.33
N VAL A 23 -8.05 0.00 -13.13
CA VAL A 23 -9.02 -0.82 -12.38
C VAL A 23 -9.92 0.03 -11.49
N ASP A 24 -9.36 1.11 -10.96
CA ASP A 24 -10.08 2.01 -10.08
C ASP A 24 -9.50 3.44 -10.14
N VAL A 25 -10.36 4.43 -9.95
CA VAL A 25 -9.98 5.83 -9.78
C VAL A 25 -10.13 6.15 -8.29
N ILE A 26 -9.00 6.35 -7.61
CA ILE A 26 -8.97 6.58 -6.17
C ILE A 26 -9.18 8.07 -5.88
N ASP A 27 -8.37 8.91 -6.54
CA ASP A 27 -8.34 10.35 -6.34
C ASP A 27 -8.29 11.08 -7.69
N ALA A 28 -8.32 12.42 -7.66
CA ALA A 28 -8.18 13.27 -8.85
C ALA A 28 -6.84 13.11 -9.60
N HIS A 29 -5.79 12.63 -8.92
CA HIS A 29 -4.46 12.46 -9.51
C HIS A 29 -3.97 11.01 -9.48
N TYR A 30 -4.67 10.12 -8.79
CA TYR A 30 -4.20 8.76 -8.57
C TYR A 30 -5.21 7.73 -9.02
N VAL A 31 -4.69 6.75 -9.75
CA VAL A 31 -5.45 5.62 -10.26
C VAL A 31 -4.80 4.30 -9.82
N LEU A 32 -5.62 3.28 -9.63
CA LEU A 32 -5.17 1.92 -9.42
C LEU A 32 -5.01 1.24 -10.77
N VAL A 33 -3.80 0.78 -11.05
CA VAL A 33 -3.42 0.21 -12.35
C VAL A 33 -3.05 -1.25 -12.17
N ASP A 34 -3.44 -2.09 -13.13
CA ASP A 34 -3.12 -3.52 -13.16
C ASP A 34 -2.90 -4.02 -14.61
N GLY A 35 -2.35 -5.22 -14.79
CA GLY A 35 -2.10 -5.85 -16.11
C GLY A 35 -0.63 -6.27 -16.32
N ALA A 36 0.05 -5.69 -17.31
CA ALA A 36 1.49 -5.94 -17.52
C ALA A 36 2.37 -5.27 -16.45
N THR A 37 1.79 -4.33 -15.70
CA THR A 37 2.42 -3.61 -14.59
C THR A 37 1.98 -4.24 -13.26
N ARG A 38 2.85 -4.20 -12.26
CA ARG A 38 2.48 -4.60 -10.89
C ARG A 38 1.31 -3.77 -10.38
N ARG A 39 0.29 -4.42 -9.80
CA ARG A 39 -0.86 -3.74 -9.20
C ARG A 39 -0.43 -2.68 -8.18
N ARG A 40 -0.54 -1.40 -8.55
CA ARG A 40 -0.06 -0.26 -7.76
C ARG A 40 -0.88 1.00 -8.02
N LYS A 41 -0.91 1.87 -7.01
CA LYS A 41 -1.38 3.26 -7.15
C LYS A 41 -0.36 4.03 -7.99
N CYS A 42 -0.80 4.56 -9.13
CA CYS A 42 0.01 5.35 -10.05
C CYS A 42 -0.58 6.75 -10.21
N ASN A 43 0.29 7.74 -10.42
CA ASN A 43 -0.13 9.09 -10.74
C ASN A 43 -0.54 9.17 -12.22
N MET A 44 -1.63 9.87 -12.51
CA MET A 44 -2.14 10.11 -13.87
C MET A 44 -1.11 10.80 -14.78
N ILE A 45 -0.19 11.61 -14.23
CA ILE A 45 0.87 12.29 -15.01
C ILE A 45 1.81 11.29 -15.71
N HIS A 46 1.95 10.07 -15.16
CA HIS A 46 2.85 9.05 -15.71
C HIS A 46 2.15 8.07 -16.67
N LEU A 47 0.87 8.28 -16.96
CA LEU A 47 0.08 7.41 -17.81
C LEU A 47 -0.32 8.15 -19.08
N GLU A 48 -0.05 7.51 -20.21
CA GLU A 48 -0.55 7.95 -21.51
C GLU A 48 -1.78 7.10 -21.88
N PRO A 49 -2.99 7.68 -21.87
CA PRO A 49 -4.20 6.94 -22.19
C PRO A 49 -4.26 6.60 -23.68
N SER A 50 -4.54 5.35 -23.99
CA SER A 50 -4.83 4.88 -25.35
C SER A 50 -6.30 5.13 -25.71
N GLN A 51 -6.63 4.93 -26.98
CA GLN A 51 -8.00 4.96 -27.50
C GLN A 51 -8.80 3.70 -27.14
N GLU A 52 -8.10 2.63 -26.74
CA GLU A 52 -8.72 1.35 -26.39
C GLU A 52 -9.34 1.34 -24.99
N MET A 53 -10.49 0.68 -24.89
CA MET A 53 -11.23 0.50 -23.65
C MET A 53 -11.55 -0.99 -23.47
N LEU A 54 -11.38 -1.47 -22.26
CA LEU A 54 -11.84 -2.79 -21.81
C LEU A 54 -12.98 -2.62 -20.82
N ASP A 55 -14.05 -3.38 -21.03
CA ASP A 55 -15.15 -3.40 -20.08
C ASP A 55 -14.74 -4.17 -18.82
N LEU A 56 -14.36 -3.45 -17.77
CA LEU A 56 -14.05 -3.99 -16.46
C LEU A 56 -14.96 -3.38 -15.39
N LYS A 57 -15.33 -4.20 -14.41
CA LYS A 57 -15.99 -3.71 -13.19
C LYS A 57 -14.96 -3.00 -12.30
N LYS A 58 -15.41 -1.95 -11.62
CA LYS A 58 -14.61 -1.22 -10.63
C LYS A 58 -14.08 -2.20 -9.56
N GLY A 59 -12.76 -2.21 -9.35
CA GLY A 59 -12.13 -3.08 -8.35
C GLY A 59 -11.95 -4.55 -8.75
N ALA A 60 -11.94 -4.87 -10.05
CA ALA A 60 -11.69 -6.24 -10.54
C ALA A 60 -10.44 -6.90 -9.90
N SER A 61 -10.53 -8.22 -9.70
CA SER A 61 -9.40 -9.04 -9.25
C SER A 61 -8.32 -9.15 -10.33
N HIS A 62 -7.09 -9.44 -9.92
CA HIS A 62 -5.96 -9.56 -10.85
C HIS A 62 -6.21 -10.66 -11.90
N GLU A 63 -6.85 -11.77 -11.52
CA GLU A 63 -7.18 -12.89 -12.43
C GLU A 63 -8.02 -12.43 -13.63
N ILE A 64 -9.09 -11.68 -13.39
CA ILE A 64 -9.98 -11.16 -14.45
C ILE A 64 -9.21 -10.24 -15.39
N VAL A 65 -8.29 -9.44 -14.85
CA VAL A 65 -7.45 -8.54 -15.66
C VAL A 65 -6.48 -9.35 -16.52
N VAL A 66 -5.89 -10.42 -15.99
CA VAL A 66 -4.99 -11.30 -16.76
C VAL A 66 -5.73 -11.96 -17.91
N GLU A 67 -6.90 -12.55 -17.66
CA GLU A 67 -7.72 -13.15 -18.72
C GLU A 67 -8.09 -12.15 -19.82
N ALA A 68 -8.41 -10.91 -19.43
CA ALA A 68 -8.74 -9.85 -20.37
C ALA A 68 -7.54 -9.41 -21.22
N PHE A 69 -6.33 -9.42 -20.65
CA PHE A 69 -5.08 -9.15 -21.36
C PHE A 69 -4.67 -10.30 -22.28
N GLU A 70 -4.85 -11.55 -21.84
CA GLU A 70 -4.56 -12.74 -22.63
C GLU A 70 -5.46 -12.82 -23.88
N LYS A 71 -6.76 -12.51 -23.73
CA LYS A 71 -7.70 -12.41 -24.87
C LYS A 71 -7.26 -11.38 -25.92
N ARG A 72 -6.55 -10.33 -25.50
CA ARG A 72 -6.02 -9.27 -26.36
C ARG A 72 -4.59 -9.54 -26.85
N GLY A 73 -3.95 -10.61 -26.37
CA GLY A 73 -2.58 -10.97 -26.72
C GLY A 73 -1.51 -10.04 -26.13
N TRP A 74 -1.77 -9.41 -24.98
CA TRP A 74 -0.81 -8.53 -24.33
C TRP A 74 0.07 -9.27 -23.31
N PRO A 75 1.33 -8.84 -23.14
CA PRO A 75 2.23 -9.46 -22.18
C PRO A 75 1.73 -9.22 -20.75
N VAL A 76 1.60 -10.28 -19.97
CA VAL A 76 1.25 -10.21 -18.55
C VAL A 76 2.47 -10.55 -17.71
N MET A 77 2.74 -9.75 -16.68
CA MET A 77 3.80 -10.07 -15.71
C MET A 77 3.26 -10.95 -14.58
N SER A 78 3.72 -12.19 -14.53
CA SER A 78 3.56 -13.07 -13.37
C SER A 78 4.89 -13.13 -12.61
N THR A 79 5.06 -12.26 -11.61
CA THR A 79 6.25 -12.31 -10.74
C THR A 79 6.03 -13.31 -9.62
N LYS A 80 6.84 -14.37 -9.55
CA LYS A 80 6.86 -15.27 -8.39
C LYS A 80 7.37 -14.52 -7.15
N PRO A 81 6.71 -14.64 -5.98
CA PRO A 81 7.25 -14.12 -4.74
C PRO A 81 8.59 -14.81 -4.46
N HIS A 82 9.67 -14.03 -4.31
CA HIS A 82 10.94 -14.58 -3.84
C HIS A 82 10.85 -14.75 -2.31
N GLU A 83 10.96 -15.98 -1.83
CA GLU A 83 11.01 -16.27 -0.39
C GLU A 83 12.26 -15.63 0.22
N THR A 84 12.06 -14.77 1.22
CA THR A 84 13.20 -14.11 1.88
C THR A 84 13.89 -15.12 2.80
N PRO A 85 15.22 -15.31 2.69
CA PRO A 85 15.93 -16.17 3.63
C PRO A 85 15.83 -15.55 5.02
N LYS A 86 15.53 -16.38 6.05
CA LYS A 86 15.50 -15.94 7.45
C LYS A 86 16.85 -15.34 7.81
N ARG A 87 16.88 -14.02 8.02
CA ARG A 87 18.09 -13.28 8.36
C ARG A 87 18.61 -13.81 9.70
N PRO A 88 19.88 -14.24 9.82
CA PRO A 88 20.40 -14.75 11.08
C PRO A 88 20.39 -13.62 12.11
N VAL A 89 19.65 -13.83 13.21
CA VAL A 89 19.59 -12.88 14.33
C VAL A 89 20.87 -13.03 15.14
N HIS A 90 21.66 -11.96 15.24
CA HIS A 90 22.86 -11.96 16.07
C HIS A 90 22.46 -11.88 17.55
N VAL A 91 22.48 -13.02 18.25
CA VAL A 91 22.18 -13.10 19.68
C VAL A 91 23.38 -12.56 20.46
N ARG A 92 23.24 -11.38 21.06
CA ARG A 92 24.25 -10.84 21.99
C ARG A 92 24.27 -11.70 23.26
N LYS A 93 25.42 -12.23 23.66
CA LYS A 93 25.60 -12.92 24.95
C LYS A 93 25.49 -11.90 26.08
N ALA A 94 24.52 -12.07 26.97
CA ALA A 94 24.38 -11.25 28.17
C ALA A 94 25.51 -11.57 29.17
N LYS A 95 26.24 -10.55 29.64
CA LYS A 95 27.09 -10.68 30.84
C LYS A 95 26.17 -10.67 32.08
N PRO A 96 26.41 -11.53 33.09
CA PRO A 96 25.57 -11.61 34.28
C PRO A 96 25.67 -10.32 35.12
N LYS A 97 24.52 -9.71 35.44
CA LYS A 97 24.42 -8.56 36.34
C LYS A 97 24.52 -9.02 37.80
N ALA A 98 25.49 -8.46 38.54
CA ALA A 98 25.56 -8.51 39.99
C ALA A 98 24.36 -7.80 40.64
N GLU A 99 23.95 -8.27 41.82
CA GLU A 99 22.70 -7.94 42.52
C GLU A 99 22.68 -6.58 43.27
N LYS A 100 21.52 -5.89 43.14
CA LYS A 100 20.72 -5.08 44.12
C LYS A 100 21.26 -3.72 44.66
N PRO A 101 20.41 -2.78 45.20
CA PRO A 101 18.92 -2.81 45.39
C PRO A 101 18.10 -1.51 45.08
N ALA A 102 16.80 -1.73 44.83
CA ALA A 102 15.56 -1.01 45.23
C ALA A 102 15.44 0.53 45.46
N LYS A 103 14.48 1.15 44.74
CA LYS A 103 13.45 2.17 45.12
C LYS A 103 13.04 2.95 43.85
N ALA A 104 11.80 3.33 43.52
CA ALA A 104 10.44 3.04 43.95
C ALA A 104 9.52 3.54 42.79
N ALA A 105 8.44 2.83 42.46
CA ALA A 105 7.37 3.32 41.58
C ALA A 105 6.45 4.29 42.36
N PRO A 106 5.63 5.12 41.68
CA PRO A 106 4.25 4.67 41.49
C PRO A 106 3.60 5.06 40.15
N THR A 107 2.63 4.23 39.79
CA THR A 107 1.65 4.30 38.71
C THR A 107 0.47 5.23 39.03
N GLU A 108 -0.14 5.67 37.93
CA GLU A 108 -1.42 6.34 37.67
C GLU A 108 -2.66 5.89 38.49
N VAL A 109 -3.74 6.70 38.42
CA VAL A 109 -5.19 6.53 38.81
C VAL A 109 -5.62 7.70 39.74
N GLU A 110 -6.70 8.46 39.62
CA GLU A 110 -7.82 8.60 38.68
C GLU A 110 -8.76 9.71 39.25
N LYS A 111 -9.50 10.42 38.38
CA LYS A 111 -10.78 11.17 38.59
C LYS A 111 -10.89 12.16 39.77
N SER A 112 -11.25 13.41 39.45
CA SER A 112 -12.66 13.88 39.49
C SER A 112 -12.75 15.40 39.53
N LYS A 113 -13.77 15.87 38.84
CA LYS A 113 -14.16 17.26 38.60
C LYS A 113 -15.05 17.72 39.76
N ALA A 114 -14.64 18.76 40.49
CA ALA A 114 -15.54 19.62 41.27
C ALA A 114 -14.78 20.86 41.77
N GLU A 115 -14.92 21.98 41.05
CA GLU A 115 -14.80 23.31 41.66
C GLU A 115 -16.12 23.60 42.38
N PRO A 116 -16.07 24.07 43.63
CA PRO A 116 -16.68 25.36 43.92
C PRO A 116 -15.70 26.26 44.67
N ASN A 117 -15.46 27.44 44.09
CA ASN A 117 -14.76 28.54 44.71
C ASN A 117 -15.73 29.32 45.61
N GLU A 118 -15.66 29.08 46.92
CA GLU A 118 -16.04 30.08 47.92
C GLU A 118 -14.78 30.43 48.73
N MET A 119 -14.18 31.58 48.44
CA MET A 119 -13.26 32.24 49.37
C MET A 119 -13.93 33.53 49.87
N THR A 120 -14.60 33.40 51.01
CA THR A 120 -14.67 34.44 52.03
C THR A 120 -13.25 34.85 52.44
N LYS A 121 -12.90 36.14 52.34
CA LYS A 121 -12.71 37.04 53.49
C LYS A 121 -12.28 38.43 53.03
#